data_AF-A0A2K8SP25-F1
#
_entry.id   AF-A0A2K8SP25-F1
#
_cell.length_a   1.000
_cell.length_b   1.000
_cell.length_c   1.000
_cell.angle_alpha   90.00
_cell.angle_beta   90.00
_cell.angle_gamma   90.00
#
_symmetry.space_group_name_H-M   'P 1'
#
loop_
_entity.id
_entity.type
_entity.pdbx_description
1 polymer ?
#
loop_
_entity_poly.entity_id
_entity_poly.type
_entity_poly.pdbx_seq_one_letter_code
_entity_poly.pdbx_strand_id
1 'polypeptide(L)'
;MIDKNSAQQGYITSEPFAIEKQGSFQPVVFLLADYGYQPYATTIETKKELVEKNPELVQRFVDASIKGWYSYLENPQPGNQLIKKDNPEMTDEQLVYSIQKLKEYGIILSDAAEKQGIGAMSDARWKLLFDSMVDTKISKSNVNYKEAYTLEFVNKGVGYYKK
;
A
#
# COMPACT_ATOMS: atom_id res chain seq x y z
N MET A 1 -19.91 -17.04 -9.39
CA MET A 1 -19.25 -17.24 -10.70
C MET A 1 -19.72 -18.56 -11.28
N ILE A 2 -20.13 -18.60 -12.55
CA ILE A 2 -20.71 -19.82 -13.18
C ILE A 2 -19.60 -20.68 -13.80
N ASP A 3 -18.47 -20.08 -14.21
CA ASP A 3 -17.30 -20.80 -14.70
C ASP A 3 -16.30 -21.08 -13.55
N LYS A 4 -15.92 -22.34 -13.37
CA LYS A 4 -14.93 -22.76 -12.35
C LYS A 4 -13.50 -22.40 -12.73
N ASN A 5 -13.25 -22.00 -13.98
CA ASN A 5 -11.93 -21.62 -14.50
C ASN A 5 -11.76 -20.09 -14.61
N SER A 6 -12.76 -19.29 -14.23
CA SER A 6 -12.63 -17.85 -14.26
C SER A 6 -11.68 -17.34 -13.17
N ALA A 7 -10.79 -16.42 -13.53
CA ALA A 7 -9.98 -15.65 -12.60
C ALA A 7 -10.37 -14.17 -12.67
N GLN A 8 -10.28 -13.48 -11.54
CA GLN A 8 -10.56 -12.05 -11.43
C GLN A 8 -9.46 -11.37 -10.60
N GLN A 9 -9.08 -10.16 -10.99
CA GLN A 9 -8.29 -9.27 -10.16
C GLN A 9 -9.14 -8.69 -9.02
N GLY A 10 -8.58 -8.67 -7.81
CA GLY A 10 -9.19 -8.04 -6.64
C GLY A 10 -8.16 -7.66 -5.58
N TYR A 11 -8.63 -6.99 -4.55
CA TYR A 11 -7.90 -6.72 -3.32
C TYR A 11 -8.09 -7.87 -2.32
N ILE A 12 -6.97 -8.40 -1.82
CA ILE A 12 -6.97 -9.48 -0.81
C ILE A 12 -7.74 -9.12 0.47
N THR A 13 -7.90 -7.82 0.73
CA THR A 13 -8.66 -7.28 1.86
C THR A 13 -10.16 -7.22 1.62
N SER A 14 -10.67 -7.43 0.39
CA SER A 14 -12.07 -7.16 0.05
C SER A 14 -12.75 -8.33 -0.68
N GLU A 15 -12.28 -8.68 -1.87
CA GLU A 15 -12.97 -9.62 -2.75
C GLU A 15 -13.11 -11.03 -2.16
N PRO A 16 -12.10 -11.60 -1.48
CA PRO A 16 -12.30 -12.91 -0.85
C PRO A 16 -13.41 -12.90 0.20
N PHE A 17 -13.51 -11.85 1.02
CA PHE A 17 -14.59 -11.72 2.00
C PHE A 17 -15.97 -11.66 1.34
N ALA A 18 -16.11 -10.87 0.28
CA ALA A 18 -17.36 -10.77 -0.47
C ALA A 18 -17.73 -12.12 -1.12
N ILE A 19 -16.75 -12.83 -1.71
CA ILE A 19 -16.94 -14.14 -2.33
C ILE A 19 -17.37 -15.18 -1.29
N GLU A 20 -16.74 -15.20 -0.12
CA GLU A 20 -17.11 -16.12 0.96
C GLU A 20 -18.54 -15.87 1.46
N LYS A 21 -18.91 -14.60 1.65
CA LYS A 21 -20.23 -14.20 2.16
C LYS A 21 -21.35 -14.44 1.15
N GLN A 22 -21.13 -14.11 -0.12
CA GLN A 22 -22.17 -14.14 -1.16
C GLN A 22 -22.15 -15.44 -1.98
N GLY A 23 -20.95 -15.94 -2.26
CA GLY A 23 -20.73 -17.16 -3.05
C GLY A 23 -20.73 -18.44 -2.21
N SER A 24 -20.54 -18.35 -0.88
CA SER A 24 -20.43 -19.52 0.01
C SER A 24 -19.26 -20.46 -0.34
N PHE A 25 -18.16 -19.92 -0.87
CA PHE A 25 -16.93 -20.66 -1.10
C PHE A 25 -15.70 -19.78 -0.87
N GLN A 26 -14.56 -20.42 -0.61
CA GLN A 26 -13.26 -19.77 -0.46
C GLN A 26 -12.58 -19.68 -1.83
N PRO A 27 -12.23 -18.48 -2.34
CA PRO A 27 -11.49 -18.38 -3.59
C PRO A 27 -10.02 -18.80 -3.41
N VAL A 28 -9.43 -19.32 -4.48
CA VAL A 28 -7.97 -19.49 -4.54
C VAL A 28 -7.35 -18.11 -4.78
N VAL A 29 -6.44 -17.70 -3.91
CA VAL A 29 -5.74 -16.42 -4.00
C VAL A 29 -4.37 -16.62 -4.64
N PHE A 30 -4.09 -15.83 -5.68
CA PHE A 30 -2.77 -15.71 -6.29
C PHE A 30 -2.26 -14.29 -6.07
N LEU A 31 -1.35 -14.09 -5.12
CA LEU A 31 -0.73 -12.78 -4.95
C LEU A 31 0.29 -12.54 -6.05
N LEU A 32 0.16 -11.42 -6.75
CA LEU A 32 1.14 -11.03 -7.77
C LEU A 32 2.57 -10.92 -7.20
N ALA A 33 2.69 -10.56 -5.91
CA ALA A 33 3.97 -10.49 -5.21
C ALA A 33 4.74 -11.82 -5.20
N ASP A 34 4.03 -12.96 -5.11
CA ASP A 34 4.63 -14.30 -5.13
C ASP A 34 5.21 -14.66 -6.51
N TYR A 35 4.80 -13.92 -7.55
CA TYR A 35 5.23 -14.10 -8.95
C TYR A 35 6.14 -12.96 -9.43
N GLY A 36 6.81 -12.27 -8.52
CA GLY A 36 7.82 -11.25 -8.85
C GLY A 36 7.27 -9.86 -9.15
N TYR A 37 5.96 -9.62 -9.02
CA TYR A 37 5.38 -8.29 -9.14
C TYR A 37 5.59 -7.49 -7.84
N GLN A 38 6.61 -6.65 -7.81
CA GLN A 38 7.09 -5.99 -6.60
C GLN A 38 7.03 -4.44 -6.65
N PRO A 39 6.00 -3.78 -7.21
CA PRO A 39 5.87 -2.32 -7.10
C PRO A 39 5.51 -1.89 -5.68
N TYR A 40 5.53 -0.58 -5.44
CA TYR A 40 4.80 0.02 -4.31
C TYR A 40 3.33 0.18 -4.71
N ALA A 41 2.40 -0.46 -3.99
CA ALA A 41 1.00 -0.51 -4.37
C ALA A 41 0.26 0.83 -4.23
N THR A 42 0.64 1.63 -3.22
CA THR A 42 0.07 2.96 -2.96
C THR A 42 1.19 3.93 -2.59
N THR A 43 1.20 5.10 -3.21
CA THR A 43 2.21 6.15 -3.04
C THR A 43 1.57 7.46 -2.62
N ILE A 44 2.35 8.31 -1.93
CA ILE A 44 2.00 9.73 -1.75
C ILE A 44 2.62 10.50 -2.91
N GLU A 45 1.78 11.21 -3.66
CA GLU A 45 2.19 11.95 -4.85
C GLU A 45 1.95 13.44 -4.66
N THR A 46 2.91 14.25 -5.11
CA THR A 46 2.78 15.70 -5.13
C THR A 46 3.60 16.29 -6.27
N LYS A 47 3.37 17.57 -6.57
CA LYS A 47 4.15 18.28 -7.59
C LYS A 47 5.60 18.42 -7.14
N LYS A 48 6.55 18.18 -8.06
CA LYS A 48 7.98 18.44 -7.85
C LYS A 48 8.25 19.85 -7.32
N GLU A 49 7.53 20.85 -7.85
CA GLU A 49 7.61 22.24 -7.38
C GLU A 49 7.31 22.38 -5.88
N LEU A 50 6.36 21.62 -5.33
CA LEU A 50 6.04 21.70 -3.90
C LEU A 50 7.16 21.09 -3.05
N VAL A 51 7.76 20.00 -3.52
CA VAL A 51 8.93 19.38 -2.90
C VAL A 51 10.09 20.36 -2.82
N GLU A 52 10.38 21.07 -3.92
CA GLU A 52 11.49 22.01 -4.01
C GLU A 52 11.25 23.29 -3.22
N LYS A 53 10.04 23.86 -3.31
CA LYS A 53 9.73 25.17 -2.71
C LYS A 53 9.32 25.09 -1.25
N ASN A 54 8.75 23.97 -0.82
CA ASN A 54 8.26 23.80 0.56
C ASN A 54 8.47 22.36 1.07
N PRO A 55 9.74 21.89 1.14
CA PRO A 55 10.06 20.54 1.59
C PRO A 55 9.59 20.29 3.03
N GLU A 56 9.55 21.31 3.89
CA GLU A 56 9.06 21.15 5.26
C GLU A 56 7.58 20.82 5.32
N LEU A 57 6.75 21.43 4.46
CA LEU A 57 5.33 21.07 4.38
C LEU A 57 5.16 19.62 3.92
N VAL A 58 5.92 19.21 2.90
CA VAL A 58 5.91 17.82 2.42
C VAL A 58 6.32 16.87 3.53
N GLN A 59 7.39 17.17 4.25
CA GLN A 59 7.85 16.36 5.38
C GLN A 59 6.78 16.22 6.47
N ARG A 60 6.16 17.34 6.88
CA ARG A 60 5.10 17.31 7.91
C ARG A 60 3.90 16.48 7.45
N PHE A 61 3.52 16.57 6.18
CA PHE A 61 2.44 15.77 5.63
C PHE A 61 2.79 14.27 5.66
N VAL A 62 3.94 13.89 5.13
CA VAL A 62 4.40 12.49 5.10
C VAL A 62 4.52 11.93 6.51
N ASP A 63 5.10 12.68 7.46
CA ASP A 63 5.20 12.27 8.85
C ASP A 63 3.82 12.08 9.48
N ALA A 64 2.88 13.01 9.27
CA ALA A 64 1.53 12.91 9.81
C ALA A 64 0.77 11.71 9.22
N SER A 65 0.90 11.43 7.91
CA SER A 65 0.31 10.27 7.27
C SER A 65 0.86 8.96 7.83
N ILE A 66 2.18 8.86 8.00
CA ILE A 66 2.84 7.66 8.56
C ILE A 66 2.42 7.44 10.03
N LYS A 67 2.41 8.51 10.83
CA LYS A 67 1.94 8.48 12.22
C LYS A 67 0.46 8.07 12.33
N GLY A 68 -0.36 8.57 11.42
CA GLY A 68 -1.78 8.19 11.30
C GLY A 68 -1.96 6.69 11.09
N TRP A 69 -1.13 6.07 10.24
CA TRP A 69 -1.15 4.61 10.05
C TRP A 69 -0.77 3.84 11.32
N TYR A 70 0.27 4.25 12.03
CA TYR A 70 0.61 3.62 13.32
C TYR A 70 -0.54 3.72 14.32
N SER A 71 -1.13 4.92 14.45
CA SER A 71 -2.30 5.15 15.31
C SER A 71 -3.49 4.26 14.91
N TYR A 72 -3.78 4.17 13.62
CA TYR A 72 -4.88 3.33 13.10
C TYR A 72 -4.65 1.83 13.36
N LEU A 73 -3.41 1.33 13.20
CA LEU A 73 -3.10 -0.07 13.45
C LEU A 73 -3.14 -0.45 14.93
N GLU A 74 -2.91 0.52 15.83
CA GLU A 74 -3.01 0.37 17.28
C GLU A 74 -4.47 0.46 17.76
N ASN A 75 -5.18 1.52 17.35
CA ASN A 75 -6.59 1.73 17.65
C ASN A 75 -7.35 2.13 16.38
N PRO A 76 -7.97 1.18 15.66
CA PRO A 76 -8.64 1.47 14.40
C PRO A 76 -9.98 2.18 14.57
N GLN A 77 -10.57 2.22 15.77
CA GLN A 77 -11.94 2.71 15.97
C GLN A 77 -12.18 4.13 15.44
N PRO A 78 -11.34 5.15 15.75
CA PRO A 78 -11.54 6.49 15.22
C PRO A 78 -11.47 6.53 13.68
N GLY A 79 -10.52 5.80 13.09
CA GLY A 79 -10.41 5.70 11.63
C GLY A 79 -11.59 4.98 10.99
N ASN A 80 -12.06 3.88 11.59
CA ASN A 80 -13.22 3.13 11.13
C ASN A 80 -14.48 3.99 11.12
N GLN A 81 -14.67 4.88 12.10
CA GLN A 81 -15.79 5.81 12.11
C GLN A 81 -15.76 6.76 10.91
N LEU A 82 -14.57 7.29 10.57
CA LEU A 82 -14.39 8.16 9.40
C LEU A 82 -14.62 7.38 8.10
N ILE A 83 -14.05 6.18 7.98
CA ILE A 83 -14.24 5.33 6.80
C ILE A 83 -15.72 5.02 6.57
N LYS A 84 -16.46 4.63 7.62
CA LYS A 84 -17.91 4.34 7.49
C LYS A 84 -18.75 5.58 7.17
N LYS A 85 -18.32 6.74 7.67
CA LYS A 85 -18.97 8.01 7.34
C LYS A 85 -18.84 8.34 5.85
N ASP A 86 -17.65 8.13 5.29
CA ASP A 86 -17.36 8.46 3.89
C ASP A 86 -17.73 7.33 2.91
N ASN A 87 -17.82 6.09 3.40
CA ASN A 87 -18.27 4.92 2.65
C ASN A 87 -19.28 4.10 3.46
N PRO A 88 -20.59 4.38 3.35
CA PRO A 88 -21.65 3.70 4.10
C PRO A 88 -21.78 2.20 3.83
N GLU A 89 -21.26 1.69 2.70
CA GLU A 89 -21.23 0.26 2.38
C GLU A 89 -20.15 -0.50 3.19
N MET A 90 -19.24 0.23 3.85
CA MET A 90 -18.21 -0.38 4.69
C MET A 90 -18.81 -0.86 6.01
N THR A 91 -18.84 -2.17 6.21
CA THR A 91 -19.35 -2.79 7.44
C THR A 91 -18.24 -3.03 8.46
N ASP A 92 -18.61 -3.19 9.73
CA ASP A 92 -17.65 -3.54 10.78
C ASP A 92 -16.97 -4.89 10.51
N GLU A 93 -17.71 -5.87 9.97
CA GLU A 93 -17.13 -7.16 9.60
C GLU A 93 -16.08 -7.04 8.48
N GLN A 94 -16.38 -6.26 7.44
CA GLN A 94 -15.44 -5.99 6.35
C GLN A 94 -14.17 -5.28 6.86
N LEU A 95 -14.31 -4.31 7.78
CA LEU A 95 -13.17 -3.60 8.37
C LEU A 95 -12.30 -4.54 9.24
N VAL A 96 -12.92 -5.36 10.07
CA VAL A 96 -12.21 -6.36 10.89
C VAL A 96 -11.45 -7.34 9.98
N TYR A 97 -12.10 -7.87 8.96
CA TYR A 97 -11.48 -8.74 7.97
C TYR A 97 -10.30 -8.05 7.26
N SER A 98 -10.50 -6.83 6.79
CA SER A 98 -9.49 -6.05 6.07
C SER A 98 -8.26 -5.81 6.93
N ILE A 99 -8.44 -5.37 8.18
CA ILE A 99 -7.32 -5.12 9.12
C ILE A 99 -6.56 -6.42 9.42
N GLN A 100 -7.26 -7.54 9.57
CA GLN A 100 -6.63 -8.84 9.76
C GLN A 100 -5.77 -9.22 8.55
N LYS A 101 -6.30 -9.07 7.33
CA LYS A 101 -5.57 -9.38 6.09
C LYS A 101 -4.40 -8.44 5.84
N LEU A 102 -4.53 -7.15 6.15
CA LEU A 102 -3.41 -6.20 6.09
C LEU A 102 -2.23 -6.65 6.98
N LYS A 103 -2.53 -7.22 8.17
CA LYS A 103 -1.53 -7.76 9.10
C LYS A 103 -0.96 -9.10 8.62
N GLU A 104 -1.82 -10.04 8.24
CA GLU A 104 -1.46 -11.38 7.75
C GLU A 104 -0.50 -11.32 6.57
N TYR A 105 -0.73 -10.41 5.63
CA TYR A 105 0.07 -10.26 4.42
C TYR A 105 1.15 -9.17 4.51
N GLY A 106 1.36 -8.56 5.67
CA GLY A 106 2.39 -7.53 5.86
C GLY A 106 2.27 -6.33 4.91
N ILE A 107 1.04 -5.96 4.51
CA ILE A 107 0.79 -4.97 3.45
C ILE A 107 1.24 -3.58 3.87
N ILE A 108 0.99 -3.21 5.14
CA ILE A 108 1.43 -1.92 5.71
C ILE A 108 2.73 -2.08 6.51
N LEU A 109 2.80 -3.12 7.34
CA LEU A 109 3.96 -3.47 8.15
C LEU A 109 4.76 -4.60 7.48
N SER A 110 5.42 -4.27 6.37
CA SER A 110 6.39 -5.17 5.73
C SER A 110 7.71 -5.21 6.50
N ASP A 111 8.58 -6.19 6.22
CA ASP A 111 9.93 -6.30 6.80
C ASP A 111 10.75 -5.00 6.71
N ALA A 112 10.60 -4.25 5.62
CA ALA A 112 11.25 -2.96 5.44
C ALA A 112 10.61 -1.91 6.36
N ALA A 113 9.28 -1.88 6.47
CA ALA A 113 8.56 -0.95 7.31
C ALA A 113 8.80 -1.18 8.81
N GLU A 114 8.99 -2.42 9.25
CA GLU A 114 9.33 -2.74 10.64
C GLU A 114 10.71 -2.20 11.05
N LYS A 115 11.60 -1.95 10.08
CA LYS A 115 12.95 -1.42 10.33
C LYS A 115 13.01 0.09 10.07
N GLN A 116 12.52 0.51 8.91
CA GLN A 116 12.69 1.86 8.36
C GLN A 116 11.43 2.74 8.52
N GLY A 117 10.32 2.17 8.97
CA GLY A 117 9.03 2.84 9.17
C GLY A 117 8.02 2.58 8.04
N ILE A 118 6.71 2.65 8.36
CA ILE A 118 5.64 2.58 7.33
C ILE A 118 5.92 3.60 6.22
N GLY A 119 5.72 3.18 4.96
CA GLY A 119 6.11 3.96 3.79
C GLY A 119 7.57 3.80 3.37
N ALA A 120 8.30 2.84 3.95
CA ALA A 120 9.70 2.59 3.60
C ALA A 120 9.87 2.28 2.10
N MET A 121 10.83 2.97 1.48
CA MET A 121 11.10 2.88 0.04
C MET A 121 12.60 2.72 -0.25
N SER A 122 12.96 2.15 -1.40
CA SER A 122 14.37 1.96 -1.80
C SER A 122 14.58 2.17 -3.30
N ASP A 123 15.75 2.70 -3.65
CA ASP A 123 16.19 2.84 -5.06
C ASP A 123 16.19 1.48 -5.77
N ALA A 124 16.64 0.42 -5.08
CA ALA A 124 16.69 -0.94 -5.62
C ALA A 124 15.30 -1.43 -6.06
N ARG A 125 14.25 -1.22 -5.24
CA ARG A 125 12.88 -1.65 -5.59
C ARG A 125 12.28 -0.80 -6.71
N TRP A 126 12.57 0.50 -6.77
CA TRP A 126 12.22 1.35 -7.91
C TRP A 126 12.91 0.92 -9.19
N LYS A 127 14.18 0.54 -9.11
CA LYS A 127 14.92 -0.02 -10.24
C LYS A 127 14.32 -1.32 -10.72
N LEU A 128 13.98 -2.25 -9.82
CA LEU A 128 13.32 -3.50 -10.20
C LEU A 128 11.99 -3.25 -10.94
N LEU A 129 11.18 -2.31 -10.44
CA LEU A 129 9.96 -1.88 -11.13
C LEU A 129 10.28 -1.32 -12.52
N PHE A 130 11.24 -0.40 -12.62
CA PHE A 130 11.64 0.16 -13.91
C PHE A 130 12.13 -0.89 -14.90
N ASP A 131 13.02 -1.79 -14.47
CA ASP A 131 13.56 -2.87 -15.29
C ASP A 131 12.42 -3.77 -15.81
N SER A 132 11.46 -4.15 -14.96
CA SER A 132 10.29 -4.92 -15.40
C SER A 132 9.42 -4.20 -16.43
N MET A 133 9.29 -2.86 -16.33
CA MET A 133 8.58 -2.06 -17.33
C MET A 133 9.34 -2.00 -18.66
N VAL A 134 10.67 -1.99 -18.63
CA VAL A 134 11.50 -2.04 -19.83
C VAL A 134 11.41 -3.43 -20.49
N ASP A 135 11.52 -4.49 -19.71
CA ASP A 135 11.44 -5.89 -20.18
C ASP A 135 10.09 -6.20 -20.84
N THR A 136 9.01 -5.66 -20.26
CA THR A 136 7.64 -5.77 -20.79
C THR A 136 7.33 -4.74 -21.89
N LYS A 137 8.30 -3.90 -22.28
CA LYS A 137 8.18 -2.85 -23.32
C LYS A 137 7.15 -1.76 -23.00
N ILE A 138 6.76 -1.62 -21.74
CA ILE A 138 5.92 -0.52 -21.25
C ILE A 138 6.72 0.79 -21.19
N SER A 139 8.01 0.71 -20.84
CA SER A 139 8.92 1.86 -20.77
C SER A 139 10.12 1.69 -21.69
N LYS A 140 10.72 2.82 -22.10
CA LYS A 140 12.00 2.81 -22.84
C LYS A 140 13.16 2.75 -21.84
N SER A 141 14.20 2.01 -22.19
CA SER A 141 15.40 1.83 -21.35
C SER A 141 16.18 3.12 -21.05
N ASN A 142 15.94 4.20 -21.81
CA ASN A 142 16.60 5.49 -21.64
C ASN A 142 15.81 6.48 -20.75
N VAL A 143 14.67 6.09 -20.18
CA VAL A 143 13.93 6.93 -19.23
C VAL A 143 14.67 6.98 -17.90
N ASN A 144 14.84 8.18 -17.34
CA ASN A 144 15.42 8.36 -16.01
C ASN A 144 14.39 8.07 -14.90
N TYR A 145 14.27 6.81 -14.49
CA TYR A 145 13.32 6.40 -13.45
C TYR A 145 13.54 7.08 -12.09
N LYS A 146 14.74 7.62 -11.83
CA LYS A 146 15.05 8.31 -10.58
C LYS A 146 14.30 9.63 -10.41
N GLU A 147 13.73 10.16 -11.49
CA GLU A 147 12.86 11.34 -11.40
C GLU A 147 11.45 11.01 -10.88
N ALA A 148 11.09 9.73 -10.78
CA ALA A 148 9.76 9.30 -10.35
C ALA A 148 9.57 9.28 -8.83
N TYR A 149 10.65 9.40 -8.04
CA TYR A 149 10.58 9.32 -6.58
C TYR A 149 11.67 10.13 -5.88
N THR A 150 11.47 10.38 -4.59
CA THR A 150 12.49 10.84 -3.65
C THR A 150 12.39 10.02 -2.38
N LEU A 151 13.53 9.79 -1.72
CA LEU A 151 13.61 9.07 -0.44
C LEU A 151 13.78 10.02 0.76
N GLU A 152 13.88 11.33 0.52
CA GLU A 152 14.19 12.35 1.53
C GLU A 152 13.19 12.39 2.69
N PHE A 153 11.92 12.05 2.42
CA PHE A 153 10.83 12.22 3.38
C PHE A 153 10.45 10.93 4.13
N VAL A 154 11.02 9.78 3.77
CA VAL A 154 10.70 8.46 4.32
C VAL A 154 11.93 7.80 4.96
N ASN A 155 11.81 6.55 5.40
CA ASN A 155 12.91 5.73 5.94
C ASN A 155 13.58 6.23 7.24
N LYS A 156 12.89 7.07 8.03
CA LYS A 156 13.47 7.64 9.28
C LYS A 156 13.50 6.67 10.46
N GLY A 157 12.96 5.46 10.30
CA GLY A 157 12.91 4.42 11.32
C GLY A 157 11.67 4.49 12.20
N VAL A 158 11.26 3.34 12.73
CA VAL A 158 10.05 3.22 13.58
C VAL A 158 10.11 4.15 14.79
N GLY A 159 11.27 4.26 15.43
CA GLY A 159 11.47 5.13 16.60
C GLY A 159 11.36 6.63 16.31
N TYR A 160 11.49 7.07 15.05
CA TYR A 160 11.20 8.45 14.67
C TYR A 160 9.69 8.69 14.61
N TYR A 161 8.95 7.76 14.02
CA TYR A 161 7.51 7.91 13.78
C TYR A 161 6.64 7.60 15.01
N LYS A 162 7.08 6.74 15.92
CA LYS A 162 6.32 6.39 17.15
C LYS A 162 6.57 7.35 18.33
N LYS A 163 7.34 8.42 18.13
CA LYS A 163 7.47 9.55 19.08
C LYS A 163 6.37 10.57 18.84
#